data_AF-A0A1Q4WNL6-F1
#
_entry.id   AF-A0A1Q4WNL6-F1
#
_cell.length_a   1.000
_cell.length_b   1.000
_cell.length_c   1.000
_cell.angle_alpha   90.00
_cell.angle_beta   90.00
_cell.angle_gamma   90.00
#
_symmetry.space_group_name_H-M   'P 1'
#
loop_
_entity.id
_entity.type
_entity.pdbx_description
1 polymer ?
#
loop_
_entity_poly.entity_id
_entity_poly.type
_entity_poly.pdbx_seq_one_letter_code
_entity_poly.pdbx_strand_id
1 'polypeptide(L)'
;METSWIDLGPTSLTAHGRAAAAEPAPYWLDYRLDTGDGFTTRRMHVTARTPDTTRTLDLRRDETTGHWTVDGTPRPDLDGALDCDLGLSPLTNTPPVLRHGLHLGPGEHHFLMAWIRVPELVVVPSRQTYTHLRRHEDGRATVRYASGDYRADLLLDADGLVAEYPGLAHRIA
;
A
#
# COMPACT_ATOMS: atom_id res chain seq x y z
N MET A 1 -1.55 -12.48 -9.12
CA MET A 1 -1.21 -11.54 -10.21
C MET A 1 -1.91 -10.23 -9.93
N GLU A 2 -1.25 -9.10 -10.18
CA GLU A 2 -1.83 -7.77 -10.08
C GLU A 2 -1.45 -6.94 -11.31
N THR A 3 -2.36 -6.11 -11.78
CA THR A 3 -2.11 -5.06 -12.78
C THR A 3 -2.62 -3.74 -12.24
N SER A 4 -1.85 -2.66 -12.39
CA SER A 4 -2.24 -1.32 -11.95
C SER A 4 -1.82 -0.26 -12.95
N TRP A 5 -2.73 0.68 -13.22
CA TRP A 5 -2.41 1.94 -13.88
C TRP A 5 -2.16 2.97 -12.80
N ILE A 6 -0.99 3.58 -12.83
CA ILE A 6 -0.53 4.54 -11.82
C ILE A 6 -0.35 5.88 -12.52
N ASP A 7 -1.00 6.91 -11.98
CA ASP A 7 -0.68 8.30 -12.30
C ASP A 7 0.09 8.89 -11.12
N LEU A 8 1.39 9.09 -11.33
CA LEU A 8 2.31 9.58 -10.32
C LEU A 8 2.59 11.07 -10.57
N GLY A 9 2.04 11.91 -9.70
CA GLY A 9 2.34 13.33 -9.64
C GLY A 9 3.48 13.67 -8.67
N PRO A 10 3.85 14.95 -8.55
CA PRO A 10 4.95 15.39 -7.69
C PRO A 10 4.74 15.10 -6.20
N THR A 11 3.49 15.18 -5.72
CA THR A 11 3.14 14.98 -4.30
C THR A 11 1.93 14.07 -4.09
N SER A 12 1.38 13.49 -5.16
CA SER A 12 0.19 12.66 -5.14
C SER A 12 0.32 11.49 -6.10
N LEU A 13 -0.38 10.41 -5.80
CA LEU A 13 -0.52 9.21 -6.59
C LEU A 13 -2.00 8.84 -6.68
N THR A 14 -2.46 8.52 -7.89
CA THR A 14 -3.71 7.79 -8.09
C THR A 14 -3.43 6.47 -8.79
N ALA A 15 -4.24 5.47 -8.49
CA ALA A 15 -4.14 4.19 -9.18
C ALA A 15 -5.50 3.51 -9.33
N HIS A 16 -5.67 2.80 -10.45
CA HIS A 16 -6.72 1.81 -10.63
C HIS A 16 -6.06 0.47 -10.94
N GLY A 17 -6.42 -0.57 -10.20
CA GLY A 17 -5.80 -1.87 -10.37
C GLY A 17 -6.73 -3.03 -10.13
N ARG A 18 -6.26 -4.20 -10.53
CA ARG A 18 -6.92 -5.48 -10.32
C ARG A 18 -5.92 -6.49 -9.82
N ALA A 19 -6.34 -7.34 -8.89
CA ALA A 19 -5.54 -8.43 -8.40
C ALA A 19 -6.33 -9.73 -8.38
N ALA A 20 -5.66 -10.87 -8.52
CA ALA A 20 -6.24 -12.19 -8.38
C ALA A 20 -5.26 -13.12 -7.65
N ALA A 21 -5.78 -13.92 -6.72
CA ALA A 21 -5.04 -14.96 -6.03
C ALA A 21 -5.91 -16.21 -5.83
N ALA A 22 -5.25 -17.36 -5.59
CA ALA A 22 -5.89 -18.65 -5.36
C ALA A 22 -6.00 -19.02 -3.87
N GLU A 23 -5.17 -18.40 -3.02
CA GLU A 23 -5.13 -18.64 -1.57
C GLU A 23 -5.47 -17.35 -0.81
N PRO A 24 -6.07 -17.44 0.39
CA PRO A 24 -6.50 -18.66 1.09
C PRO A 24 -7.72 -19.35 0.45
N ALA A 25 -8.43 -18.64 -0.42
CA ALA A 25 -9.42 -19.16 -1.36
C ALA A 25 -9.39 -18.28 -2.63
N PRO A 26 -9.88 -18.74 -3.80
CA PRO A 26 -9.86 -17.93 -5.00
C PRO A 26 -10.61 -16.60 -4.84
N TYR A 27 -9.95 -15.49 -5.18
CA TYR A 27 -10.59 -14.17 -5.17
C TYR A 27 -10.00 -13.23 -6.21
N TRP A 28 -10.83 -12.30 -6.67
CA TRP A 28 -10.40 -11.18 -7.53
C TRP A 28 -10.72 -9.86 -6.84
N LEU A 29 -9.86 -8.86 -7.03
CA LEU A 29 -10.01 -7.49 -6.56
C LEU A 29 -10.09 -6.54 -7.76
N ASP A 30 -10.91 -5.50 -7.64
CA ASP A 30 -10.83 -4.26 -8.42
C ASP A 30 -10.71 -3.12 -7.41
N TYR A 31 -9.67 -2.29 -7.50
CA TYR A 31 -9.40 -1.26 -6.51
C TYR A 31 -9.04 0.09 -7.14
N ARG A 32 -9.40 1.17 -6.45
CA ARG A 32 -8.94 2.54 -6.74
C ARG A 32 -8.30 3.15 -5.51
N LEU A 33 -7.09 3.66 -5.66
CA LEU A 33 -6.36 4.42 -4.66
C LEU A 33 -6.26 5.88 -5.11
N ASP A 34 -6.57 6.78 -4.19
CA ASP A 34 -6.39 8.21 -4.31
C ASP A 34 -5.62 8.71 -3.08
N THR A 35 -4.51 9.41 -3.33
CA THR A 35 -3.73 10.08 -2.29
C THR A 35 -3.77 11.59 -2.48
N GLY A 36 -3.80 12.32 -1.38
CA GLY A 36 -3.63 13.77 -1.33
C GLY A 36 -2.16 14.16 -1.25
N ASP A 37 -1.92 15.36 -0.73
CA ASP A 37 -0.57 15.93 -0.63
C ASP A 37 0.35 15.07 0.26
N GLY A 38 1.64 15.05 -0.12
CA GLY A 38 2.65 14.19 0.51
C GLY A 38 2.35 12.69 0.40
N PHE A 39 1.60 12.27 -0.63
CA PHE A 39 1.16 10.89 -0.86
C PHE A 39 0.31 10.29 0.26
N THR A 40 -0.32 11.13 1.09
CA THR A 40 -1.18 10.65 2.18
C THR A 40 -2.46 10.05 1.60
N THR A 41 -2.89 8.87 2.04
CA THR A 41 -4.12 8.25 1.53
C THR A 41 -5.32 9.16 1.80
N ARG A 42 -6.14 9.41 0.77
CA ARG A 42 -7.43 10.08 0.87
C ARG A 42 -8.56 9.07 0.75
N ARG A 43 -8.46 8.13 -0.20
CA ARG A 43 -9.48 7.10 -0.41
C ARG A 43 -8.90 5.82 -1.00
N MET A 44 -9.32 4.68 -0.46
CA MET A 44 -9.16 3.37 -1.07
C MET A 44 -10.54 2.75 -1.24
N HIS A 45 -10.92 2.47 -2.47
CA HIS A 45 -12.15 1.75 -2.79
C HIS A 45 -11.79 0.39 -3.37
N VAL A 46 -12.29 -0.70 -2.78
CA VAL A 46 -11.96 -2.07 -3.22
C VAL A 46 -13.23 -2.88 -3.34
N THR A 47 -13.41 -3.58 -4.46
CA THR A 47 -14.38 -4.66 -4.59
C THR A 47 -13.65 -5.99 -4.59
N ALA A 48 -13.97 -6.88 -3.65
CA ALA A 48 -13.49 -8.25 -3.62
C ALA A 48 -14.58 -9.22 -4.04
N ARG A 49 -14.26 -10.15 -4.92
CA ARG A 49 -15.16 -11.21 -5.38
C ARG A 49 -14.54 -12.56 -5.05
N THR A 50 -15.28 -13.38 -4.32
CA THR A 50 -14.99 -14.80 -4.07
C THR A 50 -16.09 -15.66 -4.71
N PRO A 51 -15.98 -17.00 -4.73
CA PRO A 51 -17.06 -17.85 -5.24
C PRO A 51 -18.41 -17.61 -4.55
N ASP A 52 -18.38 -17.30 -3.26
CA ASP A 52 -19.58 -17.25 -2.42
C ASP A 52 -20.14 -15.83 -2.26
N THR A 53 -19.34 -14.79 -2.48
CA THR A 53 -19.77 -13.42 -2.17
C THR A 53 -18.98 -12.33 -2.89
N THR A 54 -19.60 -11.15 -2.98
CA THR A 54 -18.94 -9.91 -3.39
C THR A 54 -19.00 -8.91 -2.22
N ARG A 55 -17.84 -8.38 -1.84
CA ARG A 55 -17.70 -7.34 -0.82
C ARG A 55 -17.16 -6.08 -1.45
N THR A 56 -17.54 -4.94 -0.91
CA THR A 56 -16.98 -3.64 -1.28
C THR A 56 -16.55 -2.93 -0.01
N LEU A 57 -15.45 -2.18 -0.09
CA LEU A 57 -14.91 -1.34 0.96
C LEU A 57 -14.77 0.09 0.44
N ASP A 58 -15.30 1.06 1.17
CA ASP A 58 -14.97 2.48 1.06
C ASP A 58 -14.17 2.93 2.28
N LEU A 59 -12.85 2.90 2.17
CA LEU A 59 -11.94 3.40 3.20
C LEU A 59 -11.58 4.85 2.87
N ARG A 60 -11.86 5.78 3.78
CA ARG A 60 -11.59 7.21 3.59
C ARG A 60 -10.80 7.76 4.75
N ARG A 61 -9.86 8.65 4.46
CA ARG A 61 -9.19 9.50 5.45
C ARG A 61 -9.54 10.95 5.15
N ASP A 62 -10.02 11.66 6.15
CA ASP A 62 -10.28 13.09 6.03
C ASP A 62 -8.95 13.85 6.08
N GLU A 63 -8.72 14.74 5.11
CA GLU A 63 -7.43 15.45 4.99
C GLU A 63 -7.22 16.52 6.06
N THR A 64 -8.31 17.07 6.62
CA THR A 64 -8.24 18.16 7.61
C THR A 64 -8.05 17.61 9.02
N THR A 65 -8.83 16.59 9.37
CA THR A 65 -8.86 15.99 10.70
C THR A 65 -7.93 14.79 10.83
N GLY A 66 -7.60 14.12 9.71
CA GLY A 66 -6.83 12.88 9.71
C GLY A 66 -7.62 11.65 10.14
N HIS A 67 -8.92 11.78 10.44
CA HIS A 67 -9.75 10.67 10.89
C HIS A 67 -10.08 9.71 9.75
N TRP A 68 -10.11 8.42 10.09
CA TRP A 68 -10.48 7.36 9.16
C TRP A 68 -11.94 6.94 9.32
N THR A 69 -12.55 6.56 8.19
CA THR A 69 -13.84 5.87 8.16
C THR A 69 -13.76 4.64 7.28
N VAL A 70 -14.44 3.57 7.70
CA VAL A 70 -14.69 2.35 6.93
C VAL A 70 -16.17 2.29 6.66
N ASP A 71 -16.57 2.42 5.40
CA ASP A 71 -17.97 2.43 4.97
C ASP A 71 -18.81 3.45 5.76
N GLY A 72 -18.22 4.64 5.99
CA GLY A 72 -18.81 5.73 6.77
C GLY A 72 -18.74 5.56 8.29
N THR A 73 -18.28 4.43 8.81
CA THR A 73 -18.11 4.18 10.25
C THR A 73 -16.74 4.68 10.72
N PRO A 74 -16.66 5.58 11.72
CA PRO A 74 -15.39 6.07 12.26
C PRO A 74 -14.47 4.97 12.80
N ARG A 75 -13.16 5.15 12.60
CA ARG A 75 -12.10 4.22 13.03
C ARG A 75 -11.02 4.93 13.86
N PRO A 76 -11.32 5.30 15.12
CA PRO A 76 -10.35 5.99 15.99
C PRO A 76 -9.12 5.14 16.32
N ASP A 77 -9.19 3.82 16.17
CA ASP A 77 -8.05 2.93 16.31
C ASP A 77 -6.99 3.08 15.20
N LEU A 78 -7.31 3.82 14.13
CA LEU A 78 -6.41 4.18 13.04
C LEU A 78 -5.85 5.61 13.17
N ASP A 79 -6.11 6.30 14.28
CA ASP A 79 -5.61 7.66 14.48
C ASP A 79 -4.08 7.70 14.39
N GLY A 80 -3.58 8.63 13.58
CA GLY A 80 -2.15 8.74 13.25
C GLY A 80 -1.70 7.93 12.02
N ALA A 81 -2.54 7.05 11.48
CA ALA A 81 -2.26 6.41 10.19
C ALA A 81 -2.39 7.42 9.03
N LEU A 82 -1.41 7.39 8.13
CA LEU A 82 -1.38 8.23 6.92
C LEU A 82 -1.70 7.41 5.67
N ASP A 83 -1.44 6.11 5.69
CA ASP A 83 -1.52 5.25 4.52
C ASP A 83 -2.45 4.06 4.79
N CYS A 84 -3.17 3.65 3.74
CA CYS A 84 -3.73 2.30 3.70
C CYS A 84 -2.71 1.32 3.11
N ASP A 85 -2.80 0.05 3.52
CA ASP A 85 -2.03 -1.05 2.95
C ASP A 85 -3.03 -2.08 2.42
N LEU A 86 -3.04 -2.32 1.11
CA LEU A 86 -3.87 -3.36 0.51
C LEU A 86 -3.11 -4.67 0.55
N GLY A 87 -3.59 -5.63 1.34
CA GLY A 87 -2.94 -6.92 1.49
C GLY A 87 -2.61 -7.58 0.15
N LEU A 88 -1.38 -8.10 0.07
CA LEU A 88 -0.81 -8.74 -1.12
C LEU A 88 -0.62 -7.82 -2.34
N SER A 89 -0.74 -6.49 -2.18
CA SER A 89 -0.42 -5.52 -3.22
C SER A 89 0.91 -4.81 -2.96
N PRO A 90 1.90 -4.91 -3.88
CA PRO A 90 3.15 -4.18 -3.75
C PRO A 90 2.95 -2.66 -3.91
N LEU A 91 1.91 -2.21 -4.62
CA LEU A 91 1.67 -0.79 -4.92
C LEU A 91 1.62 0.07 -3.65
N THR A 92 0.93 -0.41 -2.62
CA THR A 92 0.68 0.37 -1.39
C THR A 92 1.92 0.58 -0.51
N ASN A 93 3.07 0.00 -0.88
CA ASN A 93 4.37 0.30 -0.28
C ASN A 93 4.99 1.60 -0.84
N THR A 94 4.51 2.08 -1.99
CA THR A 94 5.05 3.25 -2.69
C THR A 94 4.81 4.56 -1.92
N PRO A 95 3.59 4.89 -1.45
CA PRO A 95 3.35 6.18 -0.77
C PRO A 95 4.29 6.49 0.41
N PRO A 96 4.52 5.59 1.39
CA PRO A 96 5.45 5.87 2.48
C PRO A 96 6.91 6.00 2.01
N VAL A 97 7.32 5.24 0.99
CA VAL A 97 8.65 5.34 0.40
C VAL A 97 8.87 6.70 -0.26
N LEU A 98 7.89 7.21 -1.01
CA LEU A 98 7.97 8.50 -1.69
C LEU A 98 7.96 9.66 -0.71
N ARG A 99 7.02 9.66 0.24
CA ARG A 99 6.86 10.73 1.23
C ARG A 99 8.13 11.00 2.04
N HIS A 100 8.94 9.97 2.30
CA HIS A 100 10.18 10.09 3.08
C HIS A 100 11.45 9.98 2.24
N GLY A 101 11.33 9.90 0.90
CA GLY A 101 12.49 9.76 0.02
C GLY A 101 13.36 8.54 0.32
N LEU A 102 12.78 7.45 0.84
CA LEU A 102 13.52 6.25 1.26
C LEU A 102 14.19 5.52 0.10
N HIS A 103 13.72 5.73 -1.12
CA HIS A 103 14.42 5.27 -2.32
C HIS A 103 15.66 6.13 -2.61
N LEU A 104 15.67 7.42 -2.25
CA LEU A 104 16.72 8.38 -2.61
C LEU A 104 17.90 8.40 -1.65
N GLY A 105 17.70 8.08 -0.36
CA GLY A 105 18.78 8.12 0.62
C GLY A 105 18.45 7.47 1.97
N PRO A 106 19.43 7.49 2.90
CA PRO A 106 19.30 6.85 4.21
C PRO A 106 18.12 7.38 5.03
N GLY A 107 17.45 6.49 5.73
CA GLY A 107 16.34 6.82 6.62
C GLY A 107 15.68 5.56 7.18
N GLU A 108 15.03 5.70 8.33
CA GLU A 108 14.17 4.67 8.93
C GLU A 108 12.92 5.35 9.48
N HIS A 109 11.75 4.80 9.15
CA HIS A 109 10.47 5.34 9.60
C HIS A 109 9.53 4.22 10.04
N HIS A 110 8.80 4.51 11.13
CA HIS A 110 7.75 3.65 11.65
C HIS A 110 6.39 4.25 11.31
N PHE A 111 5.48 3.40 10.85
CA PHE A 111 4.13 3.80 10.45
C PHE A 111 3.09 2.98 11.17
N LEU A 112 1.95 3.62 11.43
CA LEU A 112 0.68 2.93 11.60
C LEU A 112 -0.03 2.93 10.24
N MET A 113 -0.44 1.77 9.74
CA MET A 113 -1.19 1.62 8.51
C MET A 113 -2.62 1.18 8.77
N ALA A 114 -3.54 1.63 7.92
CA ALA A 114 -4.85 1.03 7.76
C ALA A 114 -4.73 -0.21 6.85
N TRP A 115 -4.35 -1.35 7.42
CA TRP A 115 -4.12 -2.58 6.65
C TRP A 115 -5.43 -3.27 6.32
N ILE A 116 -5.68 -3.48 5.03
CA ILE A 116 -6.86 -4.11 4.47
C ILE A 116 -6.52 -5.58 4.20
N ARG A 117 -7.09 -6.48 5.01
CA ARG A 117 -6.97 -7.92 4.79
C ARG A 117 -7.84 -8.34 3.62
N VAL A 118 -7.31 -9.20 2.76
CA VAL A 118 -7.99 -9.73 1.58
C VAL A 118 -8.14 -11.25 1.72
N PRO A 119 -9.25 -11.84 1.24
CA PRO A 119 -10.35 -11.21 0.50
C PRO A 119 -11.47 -10.60 1.37
N GLU A 120 -11.40 -10.65 2.70
CA GLU A 120 -12.51 -10.27 3.58
C GLU A 120 -12.78 -8.75 3.62
N LEU A 121 -11.81 -7.94 3.19
CA LEU A 121 -11.82 -6.48 3.24
C LEU A 121 -11.94 -5.91 4.67
N VAL A 122 -11.39 -6.63 5.65
CA VAL A 122 -11.36 -6.15 7.04
C VAL A 122 -10.14 -5.26 7.24
N VAL A 123 -10.39 -4.03 7.73
CA VAL A 123 -9.34 -3.04 8.01
C VAL A 123 -8.88 -3.14 9.45
N VAL A 124 -7.57 -3.30 9.67
CA VAL A 124 -6.94 -3.40 10.99
C VAL A 124 -5.72 -2.48 11.10
N PRO A 125 -5.42 -1.91 12.28
CA PRO A 125 -4.18 -1.19 12.52
C PRO A 125 -2.98 -2.12 12.36
N SER A 126 -1.97 -1.70 11.61
CA SER A 126 -0.73 -2.45 11.40
C SER A 126 0.49 -1.55 11.63
N ARG A 127 1.41 -1.96 12.51
CA ARG A 127 2.67 -1.23 12.74
C ARG A 127 3.73 -1.76 11.79
N GLN A 128 4.29 -0.87 10.99
CA GLN A 128 5.24 -1.22 9.94
C GLN A 128 6.49 -0.36 10.04
N THR A 129 7.62 -0.87 9.61
CA THR A 129 8.89 -0.13 9.55
C THR A 129 9.48 -0.23 8.16
N TYR A 130 9.96 0.90 7.63
CA TYR A 130 10.69 0.96 6.37
C TYR A 130 12.07 1.57 6.62
N THR A 131 13.11 0.85 6.22
CA THR A 131 14.52 1.25 6.42
C THR A 131 15.23 1.25 5.08
N HIS A 132 15.83 2.37 4.67
CA HIS A 132 16.73 2.41 3.53
C HIS A 132 17.94 1.51 3.79
N LEU A 133 18.24 0.59 2.87
CA LEU A 133 19.41 -0.28 2.98
C LEU A 133 20.53 0.17 2.04
N ARG A 134 20.20 0.42 0.76
CA ARG A 134 21.19 0.84 -0.24
C ARG A 134 20.55 1.48 -1.47
N ARG A 135 21.32 2.36 -2.11
CA ARG A 135 21.10 2.82 -3.49
C ARG A 135 21.98 1.98 -4.43
N HIS A 136 21.46 1.66 -5.60
CA HIS A 136 22.18 0.96 -6.67
C HIS A 136 22.66 1.97 -7.72
N GLU A 137 23.71 1.62 -8.46
CA GLU A 137 24.29 2.50 -9.49
C GLU A 137 23.31 2.83 -10.63
N ASP A 138 22.35 1.95 -10.89
CA ASP A 138 21.31 2.11 -11.92
C ASP A 138 20.10 2.93 -11.46
N GLY A 139 20.18 3.57 -10.29
CA GLY A 139 19.12 4.41 -9.74
C GLY A 139 18.06 3.66 -8.94
N ARG A 140 18.11 2.33 -8.87
CA ARG A 140 17.24 1.55 -7.98
C ARG A 140 17.63 1.71 -6.52
N ALA A 141 16.75 1.27 -5.62
CA ALA A 141 17.01 1.25 -4.19
C ALA A 141 16.51 -0.03 -3.54
N THR A 142 17.19 -0.48 -2.48
CA THR A 142 16.68 -1.52 -1.60
C THR A 142 16.20 -0.89 -0.29
N VAL A 143 14.94 -1.12 0.06
CA VAL A 143 14.33 -0.68 1.32
C VAL A 143 13.78 -1.91 2.05
N ARG A 144 14.17 -2.08 3.31
CA ARG A 144 13.64 -3.14 4.16
C ARG A 144 12.28 -2.75 4.69
N TYR A 145 11.28 -3.55 4.37
CA TYR A 145 9.98 -3.56 5.03
C TYR A 145 9.99 -4.55 6.21
N ALA A 146 9.36 -4.18 7.31
CA ALA A 146 9.13 -5.06 8.47
C ALA A 146 7.76 -4.84 9.10
N SER A 147 7.09 -5.93 9.47
CA SER A 147 5.84 -5.93 10.25
C SER A 147 5.77 -7.19 11.13
N GLY A 148 5.78 -6.99 12.45
CA GLY A 148 5.97 -8.10 13.40
C GLY A 148 7.27 -8.85 13.13
N ASP A 149 7.18 -10.17 12.99
CA ASP A 149 8.34 -11.03 12.67
C ASP A 149 8.67 -11.06 11.17
N TYR A 150 7.75 -10.63 10.31
CA TYR A 150 7.94 -10.63 8.87
C TYR A 150 8.84 -9.49 8.43
N ARG A 151 9.77 -9.79 7.51
CA ARG A 151 10.70 -8.82 6.89
C ARG A 151 10.90 -9.17 5.42
N ALA A 152 11.03 -8.14 4.59
CA ALA A 152 11.39 -8.29 3.20
C ALA A 152 12.19 -7.08 2.71
N ASP A 153 13.16 -7.33 1.86
CA ASP A 153 13.96 -6.28 1.23
C ASP A 153 13.36 -5.97 -0.14
N LEU A 154 12.63 -4.86 -0.22
CA LEU A 154 11.94 -4.39 -1.42
C LEU A 154 12.96 -3.78 -2.38
N LEU A 155 12.93 -4.17 -3.64
CA LEU A 155 13.64 -3.47 -4.71
C LEU A 155 12.71 -2.45 -5.34
N LEU A 156 13.09 -1.19 -5.28
CA LEU A 156 12.35 -0.05 -5.83
C LEU A 156 13.07 0.45 -7.08
N ASP A 157 12.31 0.91 -8.07
CA ASP A 157 12.87 1.63 -9.21
C ASP A 157 13.27 3.07 -8.88
N ALA A 158 13.73 3.81 -9.90
CA ALA A 158 14.15 5.20 -9.74
C ALA A 158 13.01 6.13 -9.30
N ASP A 159 11.77 5.77 -9.63
CA ASP A 159 10.54 6.51 -9.30
C ASP A 159 9.91 6.04 -7.98
N GLY A 160 10.60 5.16 -7.23
CA GLY A 160 10.14 4.68 -5.92
C GLY A 160 9.02 3.64 -5.98
N LEU A 161 8.73 3.07 -7.15
CA LEU A 161 7.76 1.99 -7.32
C LEU A 161 8.43 0.64 -7.08
N VAL A 162 7.70 -0.30 -6.47
CA VAL A 162 8.19 -1.67 -6.22
C VAL A 162 8.40 -2.42 -7.54
N ALA A 163 9.65 -2.77 -7.82
CA ALA A 163 10.06 -3.63 -8.92
C ALA A 163 10.15 -5.11 -8.49
N GLU A 164 10.58 -5.37 -7.26
CA GLU A 164 10.63 -6.72 -6.68
C GLU A 164 10.24 -6.69 -5.20
N TYR A 165 9.37 -7.62 -4.83
CA TYR A 165 9.00 -7.93 -3.46
C TYR A 165 9.20 -9.44 -3.27
N PRO A 166 10.33 -9.87 -2.68
CA PRO A 166 10.67 -11.28 -2.54
C PRO A 166 9.54 -12.10 -1.90
N GLY A 167 9.14 -13.18 -2.57
CA GLY A 167 8.05 -14.06 -2.14
C GLY A 167 6.64 -13.55 -2.43
N LEU A 168 6.46 -12.32 -2.93
CA LEU A 168 5.15 -11.75 -3.25
C LEU A 168 5.00 -11.33 -4.71
N ALA A 169 5.93 -10.54 -5.25
CA ALA A 169 5.77 -9.93 -6.57
C ALA A 169 7.10 -9.66 -7.28
N HIS A 170 7.08 -9.75 -8.61
CA HIS A 170 8.10 -9.20 -9.49
C HIS A 170 7.38 -8.48 -10.62
N ARG A 171 7.73 -7.21 -10.88
CA ARG A 171 7.05 -6.40 -11.89
C ARG A 171 7.49 -6.84 -13.29
N ILE A 172 6.51 -7.11 -14.15
CA ILE A 172 6.74 -7.51 -15.53
C ILE A 172 6.73 -6.25 -16.41
N ALA A 173 7.61 -6.21 -17.41
CA ALA A 173 7.73 -5.11 -18.38
C ALA A 173 6.62 -5.13 -19.43
#